data_AF-A0A2V7HZS0-F1
#
_entry.id   AF-A0A2V7HZS0-F1
#
_cell.length_a   1.000
_cell.length_b   1.000
_cell.length_c   1.000
_cell.angle_alpha   90.00
_cell.angle_beta   90.00
_cell.angle_gamma   90.00
#
_symmetry.space_group_name_H-M   'P 1'
#
loop_
_entity.id
_entity.type
_entity.pdbx_description
1 polymer ?
#
loop_
_entity_poly.entity_id
_entity_poly.type
_entity_poly.pdbx_seq_one_letter_code
_entity_poly.pdbx_strand_id
1 'polypeptide(L)' 'MYIVNVDVVYHGNMSGRIEIFSENSSGRFPMQRHERYVLFVYSETGRLMVDNCGNSGPLPEKAESYAH' A
#
# COMPACT_ATOMS: atom_id res chain seq x y z
N MET A 1 -3.13 -2.28 11.22
CA MET A 1 -4.26 -1.60 10.56
C MET A 1 -3.79 -0.22 10.15
N TYR A 2 -4.08 0.18 8.92
CA TYR A 2 -3.67 1.44 8.33
C TYR A 2 -4.85 2.05 7.60
N ILE A 3 -4.90 3.38 7.58
CA ILE A 3 -5.84 4.10 6.73
C ILE A 3 -5.03 4.82 5.67
N VAL A 4 -5.30 4.53 4.41
CA VAL A 4 -4.57 5.08 3.26
C VAL A 4 -5.51 5.87 2.36
N ASN A 5 -4.95 6.84 1.64
CA ASN A 5 -5.65 7.53 0.55
C ASN A 5 -5.22 6.86 -0.76
N VAL A 6 -6.18 6.54 -1.62
CA VAL A 6 -5.92 5.93 -2.92
C VAL A 6 -5.60 7.02 -3.93
N ASP A 7 -4.35 7.03 -4.42
CA ASP A 7 -3.90 7.95 -5.47
C ASP A 7 -4.31 7.44 -6.87
N VAL A 8 -4.01 6.18 -7.17
CA VAL A 8 -4.26 5.52 -8.47
C VAL A 8 -4.69 4.08 -8.25
N VAL A 9 -5.63 3.58 -9.06
CA VAL A 9 -6.03 2.17 -9.09
C VAL A 9 -5.54 1.54 -10.38
N TYR A 10 -4.66 0.54 -10.25
CA TYR A 10 -4.19 -0.26 -11.38
C TYR A 10 -5.09 -1.48 -11.67
N HIS A 11 -5.80 -2.00 -10.66
CA HIS A 11 -6.69 -3.13 -10.79
C HIS A 11 -7.80 -3.11 -9.72
N GLY A 12 -9.02 -3.53 -10.08
CA GLY A 12 -10.18 -3.56 -9.21
C GLY A 12 -10.94 -2.23 -9.16
N ASN A 13 -11.81 -2.07 -8.15
CA ASN A 13 -12.61 -0.86 -7.94
C ASN A 13 -12.48 -0.40 -6.49
N MET A 14 -11.56 0.53 -6.26
CA MET A 14 -11.32 1.17 -4.97
C MET A 14 -11.20 2.68 -5.19
N SER A 15 -11.57 3.49 -4.21
CA SER A 15 -11.38 4.94 -4.30
C SER A 15 -11.40 5.59 -2.92
N GLY A 16 -10.87 6.80 -2.85
CA GLY A 16 -10.91 7.61 -1.63
C GLY A 16 -10.04 7.04 -0.51
N ARG A 17 -10.57 7.07 0.71
CA ARG A 17 -9.87 6.66 1.93
C ARG A 17 -10.31 5.25 2.30
N ILE A 18 -9.35 4.32 2.35
CA ILE A 18 -9.63 2.90 2.62
C ILE A 18 -8.85 2.40 3.85
N GLU A 19 -9.43 1.42 4.51
CA GLU A 19 -8.82 0.71 5.62
C GLU A 19 -8.14 -0.56 5.10
N ILE A 20 -6.87 -0.75 5.50
CA ILE A 20 -6.07 -1.93 5.15
C ILE A 20 -5.55 -2.57 6.43
N PHE A 21 -5.75 -3.87 6.53
CA PHE A 21 -5.24 -4.71 7.61
C PHE A 21 -3.93 -5.36 7.19
N SER A 22 -3.01 -5.45 8.13
CA SER A 22 -1.83 -6.29 7.99
C SER A 22 -1.75 -7.08 9.29
N GLU A 23 -1.59 -8.39 9.16
CA GLU A 23 -1.54 -9.28 10.30
C GLU A 23 -0.39 -8.87 11.23
N ASN A 24 -0.61 -8.95 12.54
CA ASN A 24 0.43 -8.66 13.52
C ASN A 24 1.33 -9.90 13.73
N SER A 25 1.96 -10.34 12.65
CA SER A 25 2.87 -11.49 12.58
C SER A 25 4.19 -11.08 11.90
N SER A 26 5.13 -12.02 11.72
CA SER A 26 6.32 -11.78 10.90
C SER A 26 6.00 -11.44 9.44
N GLY A 27 4.76 -11.72 8.98
CA GLY A 27 4.25 -11.33 7.67
C GLY A 27 3.73 -9.89 7.59
N ARG A 28 3.83 -9.10 8.67
CA ARG A 28 3.36 -7.71 8.68
C ARG A 28 4.10 -6.87 7.62
N PHE A 29 3.34 -6.13 6.82
CA PHE A 29 3.89 -5.10 5.93
C PHE A 29 4.04 -3.76 6.69
N PRO A 30 5.27 -3.27 6.91
CA PRO A 30 5.50 -2.03 7.67
C PRO A 30 5.33 -0.81 6.75
N MET A 31 4.26 -0.04 6.95
CA MET A 31 4.08 1.25 6.28
C MET A 31 4.43 2.42 7.20
N GLN A 32 5.11 3.42 6.63
CA GLN A 32 5.45 4.68 7.27
C GLN A 32 4.44 5.75 6.86
N ARG A 33 4.19 6.72 7.75
CA ARG A 33 3.32 7.86 7.43
C ARG A 33 4.03 8.75 6.40
N HIS A 34 3.23 9.37 5.52
CA HIS A 34 3.71 10.30 4.48
C HIS A 34 4.54 9.67 3.35
N GLU A 35 4.69 8.34 3.35
CA GLU A 35 5.31 7.59 2.26
C GLU A 35 4.27 7.07 1.26
N ARG A 36 4.67 6.95 0.00
CA ARG A 36 3.83 6.37 -1.07
C ARG A 36 4.24 4.94 -1.35
N TYR A 37 3.27 4.09 -1.64
CA TYR A 37 3.47 2.66 -1.85
C TYR A 37 2.67 2.18 -3.06
N VAL A 38 3.20 1.17 -3.76
CA VAL A 38 2.36 0.26 -4.54
C VAL A 38 1.92 -0.86 -3.61
N LEU A 39 0.61 -1.07 -3.51
CA LEU A 39 0.03 -2.08 -2.63
C LEU A 39 -0.73 -3.12 -3.45
N PHE A 40 -0.36 -4.38 -3.24
CA PHE A 40 -1.12 -5.53 -3.68
C PHE A 40 -1.97 -5.99 -2.51
N VAL A 41 -3.27 -5.73 -2.60
CA VAL A 41 -4.23 -5.99 -1.54
C VAL A 41 -5.20 -7.10 -1.94
N TYR A 42 -5.65 -7.87 -0.97
CA TYR A 42 -6.60 -8.96 -1.18
C TYR A 42 -7.70 -8.92 -0.11
N SER A 43 -8.84 -9.53 -0.40
CA SER A 43 -9.95 -9.62 0.56
C SER A 43 -9.91 -10.96 1.28
N GLU A 44 -9.88 -10.93 2.61
CA GLU A 44 -9.98 -12.14 3.44
C GLU A 44 -10.89 -11.85 4.63
N THR A 45 -11.89 -12.70 4.87
CA THR A 45 -12.86 -12.56 5.97
C THR A 45 -13.57 -11.19 6.01
N GLY A 46 -13.78 -10.56 4.84
CA GLY A 46 -14.41 -9.24 4.72
C GLY A 46 -13.48 -8.06 5.05
N ARG A 47 -12.18 -8.29 5.21
CA ARG A 47 -11.16 -7.25 5.41
C ARG A 47 -10.24 -7.17 4.19
N LEU A 48 -9.86 -5.95 3.85
CA LEU A 48 -8.81 -5.70 2.86
C LEU A 48 -7.45 -5.87 3.55
N MET A 49 -6.62 -6.77 3.04
CA MET A 49 -5.39 -7.23 3.67
C MET A 49 -4.17 -6.87 2.84
N VAL A 50 -3.03 -6.70 3.51
CA VAL A 50 -1.70 -6.60 2.92
C VAL A 50 -0.69 -7.36 3.78
N ASP A 51 0.23 -8.07 3.13
CA ASP A 51 1.33 -8.80 3.76
C ASP A 51 2.68 -8.44 3.13
N ASN A 52 3.76 -8.90 3.77
CA ASN A 52 5.15 -8.68 3.34
C ASN A 52 5.67 -9.75 2.36
N CYS A 53 4.85 -10.75 2.01
CA CYS A 53 5.23 -11.80 1.06
C CYS A 53 4.84 -11.44 -0.39
N GLY A 54 3.99 -10.41 -0.58
CA GLY A 54 3.55 -9.92 -1.89
C GLY A 54 4.50 -8.92 -2.58
N ASN A 55 4.03 -8.37 -3.70
CA ASN A 55 4.74 -7.38 -4.52
C ASN A 55 4.54 -5.93 -4.03
N SER A 56 4.13 -5.75 -2.78
CA SER A 56 3.93 -4.43 -2.20
C SER A 56 5.27 -3.79 -1.84
N GLY A 57 5.39 -2.47 -2.01
CA GLY A 57 6.65 -1.78 -1.74
C GLY A 57 6.55 -0.25 -1.83
N PRO A 58 7.52 0.47 -1.25
CA PRO A 58 7.58 1.92 -1.39
C PRO A 58 7.73 2.29 -2.87
N LEU A 59 7.02 3.33 -3.29
CA LEU A 59 7.28 3.96 -4.57
C LEU A 59 8.60 4.72 -4.43
N PRO A 60 9.64 4.41 -5.23
CA PRO A 60 10.84 5.23 -5.22
C PRO A 60 10.43 6.66 -5.57
N GLU A 61 10.85 7.63 -4.76
CA GLU A 61 10.85 9.02 -5.20
C GLU A 61 11.63 9.04 -6.52
N LYS A 62 11.00 9.56 -7.58
CA LYS A 62 11.76 9.90 -8.77
C LYS A 62 12.90 10.78 -8.28
N ALA A 63 14.14 10.35 -8.47
CA ALA A 63 15.25 11.28 -8.47
C ALA A 63 14.87 12.37 -9.49
N GLU A 64 14.52 13.55 -8.99
CA GLU A 64 14.42 14.73 -9.83
C GLU A 64 15.78 14.83 -10.52
N SER A 65 15.79 14.50 -11.81
CA SER A 65 16.92 14.81 -12.66
C SER A 65 16.90 16.33 -12.73
N TYR A 66 17.81 16.97 -11.99
CA TYR A 66 18.14 18.37 -12.21
C TYR A 66 18.55 18.51 -13.67
N ALA A 67 17.64 19.00 -14.50
CA ALA A 67 17.96 19.53 -15.80
C ALA A 67 18.70 20.85 -15.56
N HIS A 68 20.02 20.81 -15.72
CA HIS A 68 20.85 22.00 -15.90
C HIS A 68 20.68 22.57 -17.31
#